data_AF-A0A5N4B481-F1
#
_entry.id   AF-A0A5N4B481-F1
#
_cell.length_a   1.000
_cell.length_b   1.000
_cell.length_c   1.000
_cell.angle_alpha   90.00
_cell.angle_beta   90.00
_cell.angle_gamma   90.00
#
_symmetry.space_group_name_H-M   'P 1'
#
loop_
_entity.id
_entity.type
_entity.pdbx_description
1 polymer ?
#
loop_
_entity_poly.entity_id
_entity_poly.type
_entity_poly.pdbx_seq_one_letter_code
_entity_poly.pdbx_strand_id
1 'polypeptide(L)'
;FYIANLLVGVLDTDEPQKPFLIACKRLPTTNFETICQFINKSLTAFSSTINGRVLLLLTDAAPYMVKAAKTEAHGINRVAEVARELCPGVNKLVNNGKKAFLKAPSRVAIYKEIMPDSPLPPEPIITRWGTWLEAAIFYANNYEKFAAVVRRLEDDAESVKKLKLLIEERSVQNELIFIKTHLCFLPECLKQLENQGMSLYDSISIVQDVKSKIIRIPGEKGKRLKSKLDN
;
A
#
# COMPACT_ATOMS: atom_id res chain seq x y z
N PHE A 1 13.61 -11.15 -23.58
CA PHE A 1 14.87 -10.54 -23.09
C PHE A 1 14.50 -9.45 -22.11
N TYR A 2 15.34 -9.18 -21.11
CA TYR A 2 15.03 -8.21 -20.06
C TYR A 2 16.05 -7.09 -20.10
N ILE A 3 15.63 -5.87 -19.77
CA ILE A 3 16.52 -4.71 -19.63
C ILE A 3 16.64 -4.40 -18.15
N ALA A 4 17.86 -4.42 -17.63
CA ALA A 4 18.16 -4.04 -16.27
C ALA A 4 18.85 -2.67 -16.25
N ASN A 5 18.28 -1.75 -15.47
CA ASN A 5 18.81 -0.42 -15.23
C ASN A 5 19.32 -0.35 -13.80
N LEU A 6 20.54 0.14 -13.62
CA LEU A 6 21.11 0.43 -12.31
C LEU A 6 21.32 1.93 -12.17
N LEU A 7 20.58 2.52 -11.25
CA LEU A 7 20.73 3.91 -10.85
C LEU A 7 21.46 3.99 -9.52
N VAL A 8 22.41 4.90 -9.40
CA VAL A 8 23.15 5.16 -8.16
C VAL A 8 23.00 6.63 -7.79
N GLY A 9 22.61 6.88 -6.55
CA GLY A 9 22.59 8.19 -5.92
C GLY A 9 23.49 8.20 -4.69
N VAL A 10 23.83 9.39 -4.23
CA VAL A 10 24.48 9.58 -2.93
C VAL A 10 23.40 9.58 -1.86
N LEU A 11 23.60 8.80 -0.79
CA LEU A 11 22.76 8.88 0.39
C LEU A 11 23.23 10.08 1.21
N ASP A 12 22.44 11.15 1.16
CA ASP A 12 22.60 12.36 1.97
C ASP A 12 21.42 12.45 2.95
N THR A 13 21.70 12.82 4.19
CA THR A 13 20.66 12.91 5.23
C THR A 13 19.80 14.14 5.07
N ASP A 14 20.35 15.22 4.51
CA ASP A 14 19.76 16.56 4.61
C ASP A 14 19.17 16.99 3.27
N GLU A 15 19.77 16.58 2.15
CA GLU A 15 19.33 17.00 0.81
C GLU A 15 18.96 15.81 -0.11
N PRO A 16 17.80 15.86 -0.80
CA PRO A 16 17.44 14.84 -1.79
C PRO A 16 18.36 14.90 -3.00
N GLN A 17 19.10 13.82 -3.26
CA GLN A 17 20.03 13.73 -4.38
C GLN A 17 19.39 13.11 -5.62
N LYS A 18 19.76 13.63 -6.80
CA LYS A 18 19.33 13.06 -8.08
C LYS A 18 20.13 11.77 -8.36
N PRO A 19 19.48 10.63 -8.60
CA PRO A 19 20.19 9.40 -8.97
C PRO A 19 20.68 9.45 -10.42
N PHE A 20 21.82 8.83 -10.67
CA PHE A 20 22.44 8.72 -11.99
C PHE A 20 22.32 7.29 -12.51
N LEU A 21 21.90 7.13 -13.77
CA LEU A 21 21.93 5.83 -14.43
C LEU A 21 23.39 5.46 -14.75
N ILE A 22 23.92 4.46 -14.05
CA ILE A 22 25.32 4.03 -14.22
C ILE A 22 25.47 2.77 -15.07
N ALA A 23 24.39 2.00 -15.25
CA ALA A 23 24.38 0.86 -16.16
C ALA A 23 22.98 0.57 -16.71
N CYS A 24 22.93 0.21 -17.99
CA CYS A 24 21.76 -0.37 -18.65
C CYS A 24 22.24 -1.58 -19.45
N LYS A 25 21.75 -2.78 -19.11
CA LYS A 25 22.18 -4.02 -19.77
C LYS A 25 21.00 -4.92 -20.11
N ARG A 26 21.11 -5.56 -21.28
CA ARG A 26 20.25 -6.68 -21.64
C ARG A 26 20.66 -7.92 -20.84
N LEU A 27 19.72 -8.48 -20.09
CA LEU A 27 19.90 -9.72 -19.35
C LEU A 27 19.18 -10.88 -20.06
N PRO A 28 19.80 -12.08 -20.07
CA PRO A 28 19.17 -13.27 -20.63
C PRO A 28 18.01 -13.77 -19.76
N THR A 29 18.11 -13.62 -18.44
CA THR A 29 17.13 -14.05 -17.44
C THR A 29 17.07 -13.03 -16.28
N THR A 30 16.03 -13.13 -15.45
CA THR A 30 15.81 -12.30 -14.25
C THR A 30 15.72 -13.19 -13.00
N ASN A 31 16.81 -13.90 -12.69
CA ASN A 31 16.96 -14.63 -11.43
C ASN A 31 17.90 -13.87 -10.48
N PHE A 32 17.88 -14.24 -9.19
CA PHE A 32 18.61 -13.49 -8.15
C PHE A 32 20.11 -13.43 -8.42
N GLU A 33 20.72 -14.53 -8.88
CA GLU A 33 22.16 -14.59 -9.18
C GLU A 33 22.53 -13.65 -10.32
N THR A 34 21.75 -13.65 -11.39
CA THR A 34 21.99 -12.81 -12.58
C THR A 34 21.89 -11.33 -12.22
N ILE A 35 20.93 -10.97 -11.38
CA ILE A 35 20.78 -9.60 -10.86
C ILE A 35 21.95 -9.22 -9.95
N CYS A 36 22.31 -10.05 -8.97
CA CYS A 36 23.44 -9.78 -8.09
C CYS A 36 24.75 -9.62 -8.87
N GLN A 37 24.99 -10.47 -9.87
CA GLN A 37 26.14 -10.36 -10.76
C GLN A 37 26.09 -9.06 -11.58
N PHE A 38 24.93 -8.69 -12.11
CA PHE A 38 24.75 -7.44 -12.85
C PHE A 38 25.08 -6.23 -11.97
N ILE A 39 24.56 -6.18 -10.74
CA ILE A 39 24.79 -5.09 -9.79
C ILE A 39 26.27 -5.03 -9.41
N ASN A 40 26.85 -6.13 -8.94
CA ASN A 40 28.26 -6.16 -8.51
C ASN A 40 29.22 -5.80 -9.63
N LYS A 41 29.01 -6.33 -10.85
CA LYS A 41 29.84 -5.98 -12.02
C LYS A 41 29.70 -4.50 -12.38
N SER A 42 28.48 -3.96 -12.34
CA SER A 42 28.23 -2.57 -12.72
C SER A 42 28.79 -1.59 -11.69
N LEU A 43 28.64 -1.89 -10.39
CA LEU A 43 29.23 -1.09 -9.31
C LEU A 43 30.75 -1.14 -9.33
N THR A 44 31.35 -2.33 -9.52
CA THR A 44 32.81 -2.48 -9.62
C THR A 44 33.37 -1.71 -10.82
N ALA A 45 32.66 -1.74 -11.96
CA ALA A 45 33.05 -0.98 -13.15
C ALA A 45 32.90 0.54 -12.96
N PHE A 46 31.90 0.96 -12.17
CA PHE A 46 31.69 2.37 -11.85
C PHE A 46 32.73 2.90 -10.85
N SER A 47 33.03 2.14 -9.79
CA SER A 47 34.10 2.44 -8.84
C SER A 47 34.44 1.22 -7.98
N SER A 48 35.71 0.82 -7.97
CA SER A 48 36.22 -0.32 -7.18
C SER A 48 36.06 -0.13 -5.66
N THR A 49 35.90 1.12 -5.20
CA THR A 49 35.73 1.46 -3.77
C THR A 49 34.27 1.46 -3.31
N ILE A 50 33.30 1.37 -4.25
CA ILE A 50 31.88 1.54 -3.92
C ILE A 50 31.24 0.28 -3.32
N ASN A 51 31.79 -0.91 -3.58
CA ASN A 51 31.22 -2.19 -3.12
C ASN A 51 31.10 -2.30 -1.59
N GLY A 52 31.85 -1.49 -0.82
CA GLY A 52 31.73 -1.39 0.64
C GLY A 52 30.94 -0.18 1.13
N ARG A 53 30.41 0.65 0.23
CA ARG A 53 29.69 1.91 0.54
C ARG A 53 28.24 1.91 0.06
N VAL A 54 27.76 0.81 -0.52
CA VAL A 54 26.34 0.66 -0.86
C VAL A 54 25.57 0.35 0.43
N LEU A 55 24.82 1.35 0.90
CA LEU A 55 24.04 1.24 2.14
C LEU A 55 22.59 0.76 1.90
N LEU A 56 22.03 1.09 0.72
CA LEU A 56 20.63 0.81 0.40
C LEU A 56 20.49 0.43 -1.08
N LEU A 57 19.67 -0.59 -1.34
CA LEU A 57 19.32 -1.02 -2.70
C LEU A 57 17.79 -1.07 -2.83
N LEU A 58 17.22 -0.17 -3.64
CA LEU A 58 15.79 -0.08 -3.88
C LEU A 58 15.42 -0.90 -5.13
N THR A 59 14.40 -1.75 -5.02
CA THR A 59 13.96 -2.66 -6.08
C THR A 59 12.43 -2.74 -6.13
N ASP A 60 11.87 -3.28 -7.21
CA ASP A 60 10.42 -3.48 -7.40
C ASP A 60 9.82 -4.62 -6.55
N ALA A 61 10.62 -5.21 -5.67
CA ALA A 61 10.24 -6.31 -4.78
C ALA A 61 9.75 -7.59 -5.49
N ALA A 62 10.10 -7.80 -6.77
CA ALA A 62 9.91 -9.11 -7.39
C ALA A 62 10.65 -10.20 -6.58
N PRO A 63 10.16 -11.46 -6.49
CA PRO A 63 10.72 -12.47 -5.58
C PRO A 63 12.24 -12.67 -5.72
N TYR A 64 12.75 -12.57 -6.95
CA TYR A 64 14.19 -12.66 -7.24
C TYR A 64 14.97 -11.40 -6.84
N MET A 65 14.35 -10.22 -6.87
CA MET A 65 14.95 -8.96 -6.41
C MET A 65 14.99 -8.87 -4.88
N VAL A 66 13.98 -9.38 -4.18
CA VAL A 66 13.97 -9.48 -2.71
C VAL A 66 15.09 -10.40 -2.22
N LYS A 67 15.35 -11.50 -2.95
CA LYS A 67 16.49 -12.36 -2.66
C LYS A 67 17.84 -11.69 -2.96
N ALA A 68 17.85 -10.67 -3.82
CA ALA A 68 19.05 -9.89 -4.17
C ALA A 68 19.24 -8.64 -3.30
N ALA A 69 18.19 -8.12 -2.66
CA ALA A 69 18.19 -6.83 -1.95
C ALA A 69 17.13 -6.80 -0.83
N LYS A 70 17.50 -6.29 0.35
CA LYS A 70 16.54 -6.04 1.44
C LYS A 70 16.01 -4.60 1.34
N THR A 71 14.69 -4.42 1.18
CA THR A 71 14.04 -3.10 1.01
C THR A 71 13.16 -2.75 2.22
N GLU A 72 13.42 -1.63 2.89
CA GLU A 72 12.64 -1.17 4.07
C GLU A 72 11.23 -0.67 3.70
N ALA A 73 11.08 0.03 2.56
CA ALA A 73 9.78 0.52 2.07
C ALA A 73 8.78 -0.62 1.74
N HIS A 74 9.29 -1.82 1.51
CA HIS A 74 8.46 -3.00 1.26
C HIS A 74 7.87 -3.57 2.54
N GLY A 75 8.52 -3.43 3.70
CA GLY A 75 7.95 -3.82 4.99
C GLY A 75 6.64 -3.11 5.29
N ILE A 76 6.55 -1.81 4.99
CA ILE A 76 5.34 -1.00 5.17
C ILE A 76 4.23 -1.40 4.19
N ASN A 77 4.59 -1.69 2.93
CA ASN A 77 3.62 -2.21 1.95
C ASN A 77 3.09 -3.60 2.34
N ARG A 78 3.93 -4.49 2.88
CA ARG A 78 3.49 -5.79 3.42
C ARG A 78 2.53 -5.62 4.60
N VAL A 79 2.75 -4.63 5.47
CA VAL A 79 1.83 -4.31 6.56
C VAL A 79 0.46 -3.94 6.01
N ALA A 80 0.39 -3.10 4.97
CA ALA A 80 -0.87 -2.71 4.33
C ALA A 80 -1.57 -3.91 3.66
N GLU A 81 -0.80 -4.80 3.01
CA GLU A 81 -1.33 -6.05 2.45
C GLU A 81 -1.92 -6.96 3.53
N VAL A 82 -1.20 -7.19 4.62
CA VAL A 82 -1.69 -8.02 5.73
C VAL A 82 -2.86 -7.37 6.45
N ALA A 83 -2.90 -6.04 6.58
CA ALA A 83 -4.07 -5.35 7.12
C ALA A 83 -5.35 -5.70 6.35
N ARG A 84 -5.26 -5.77 5.02
CA ARG A 84 -6.37 -6.21 4.15
C ARG A 84 -6.74 -7.67 4.36
N GLU A 85 -5.77 -8.56 4.48
CA GLU A 85 -6.01 -9.99 4.77
C GLU A 85 -6.70 -10.20 6.12
N LEU A 86 -6.35 -9.38 7.12
CA LEU A 86 -6.94 -9.40 8.47
C LEU A 86 -8.34 -8.75 8.54
N CYS A 87 -8.80 -8.14 7.44
CA CYS A 87 -10.09 -7.46 7.35
C CYS A 87 -10.87 -7.91 6.09
N PRO A 88 -11.22 -9.20 5.99
CA PRO A 88 -11.89 -9.76 4.80
C PRO A 88 -13.28 -9.17 4.57
N GLY A 89 -14.01 -8.79 5.63
CA GLY A 89 -15.31 -8.15 5.53
C GLY A 89 -15.20 -6.76 4.88
N VAL A 90 -14.26 -5.95 5.35
CA VAL A 90 -13.96 -4.64 4.74
C VAL A 90 -13.44 -4.79 3.31
N ASN A 91 -12.62 -5.80 3.02
CA ASN A 91 -12.18 -6.06 1.65
C ASN A 91 -13.36 -6.36 0.72
N LYS A 92 -14.35 -7.14 1.16
CA LYS A 92 -15.59 -7.36 0.41
C LYS A 92 -16.42 -6.07 0.28
N LEU A 93 -16.51 -5.27 1.35
CA LEU A 93 -17.22 -3.99 1.34
C LEU A 93 -16.65 -3.05 0.28
N VAL A 94 -15.33 -2.82 0.30
CA VAL A 94 -14.62 -1.97 -0.68
C VAL A 94 -14.84 -2.47 -2.12
N ASN A 95 -14.74 -3.78 -2.34
CA ASN A 95 -14.90 -4.39 -3.66
C ASN A 95 -16.32 -4.28 -4.22
N ASN A 96 -17.36 -4.31 -3.38
CA ASN A 96 -18.75 -4.22 -3.81
C ASN A 96 -19.28 -2.78 -3.84
N GLY A 97 -18.74 -1.90 -3.01
CA GLY A 97 -19.22 -0.53 -2.85
C GLY A 97 -19.24 0.24 -4.17
N LYS A 98 -18.12 0.31 -4.91
CA LYS A 98 -18.13 0.95 -6.23
C LYS A 98 -19.01 0.22 -7.25
N LYS A 99 -18.97 -1.12 -7.27
CA LYS A 99 -19.76 -1.94 -8.21
C LYS A 99 -21.26 -1.69 -8.09
N ALA A 100 -21.74 -1.36 -6.90
CA ALA A 100 -23.14 -1.00 -6.67
C ALA A 100 -23.55 0.35 -7.28
N PHE A 101 -22.63 1.22 -7.68
CA PHE A 101 -22.98 2.52 -8.29
C PHE A 101 -22.50 2.66 -9.74
N LEU A 102 -21.69 1.71 -10.22
CA LEU A 102 -21.18 1.73 -11.59
C LEU A 102 -22.33 1.61 -12.60
N LYS A 103 -22.43 2.59 -13.51
CA LYS A 103 -23.45 2.68 -14.57
C LYS A 103 -24.90 2.60 -14.05
N ALA A 104 -25.17 3.07 -12.83
CA ALA A 104 -26.50 3.06 -12.24
C ALA A 104 -26.94 4.44 -11.74
N PRO A 105 -27.44 5.31 -12.64
CA PRO A 105 -27.81 6.69 -12.30
C PRO A 105 -28.84 6.79 -11.17
N SER A 106 -29.82 5.88 -11.12
CA SER A 106 -30.84 5.83 -10.06
C SER A 106 -30.21 5.63 -8.68
N ARG A 107 -29.27 4.68 -8.55
CA ARG A 107 -28.56 4.41 -7.29
C ARG A 107 -27.62 5.56 -6.92
N VAL A 108 -27.01 6.22 -7.90
CA VAL A 108 -26.21 7.43 -7.68
C VAL A 108 -27.08 8.59 -7.18
N ALA A 109 -28.30 8.74 -7.69
CA ALA A 109 -29.25 9.75 -7.21
C ALA A 109 -29.60 9.53 -5.72
N ILE A 110 -29.94 8.29 -5.33
CA ILE A 110 -30.19 7.93 -3.92
C ILE A 110 -28.94 8.20 -3.06
N TYR A 111 -27.75 7.85 -3.55
CA TYR A 111 -26.50 8.13 -2.87
C TYR A 111 -26.33 9.63 -2.60
N LYS A 112 -26.56 10.47 -3.62
CA LYS A 112 -26.41 11.93 -3.52
C LYS A 112 -27.50 12.62 -2.71
N GLU A 113 -28.67 12.01 -2.58
CA GLU A 113 -29.72 12.49 -1.68
C GLU A 113 -29.28 12.41 -0.19
N ILE A 114 -28.63 11.32 0.20
CA ILE A 114 -28.19 11.09 1.58
C ILE A 114 -26.78 11.65 1.85
N MET A 115 -25.93 11.63 0.83
CA MET A 115 -24.51 12.02 0.90
C MET A 115 -24.15 13.03 -0.22
N PRO A 116 -24.77 14.23 -0.23
CA PRO A 116 -24.62 15.19 -1.34
C PRO A 116 -23.16 15.61 -1.54
N ASP A 117 -22.48 15.96 -0.44
CA ASP A 117 -21.13 16.51 -0.46
C ASP A 117 -20.02 15.45 -0.51
N SER A 118 -20.38 14.16 -0.40
CA SER A 118 -19.38 13.08 -0.42
C SER A 118 -19.11 12.59 -1.84
N PRO A 119 -17.85 12.29 -2.20
CA PRO A 119 -17.55 11.62 -3.45
C PRO A 119 -18.18 10.23 -3.47
N LEU A 120 -18.42 9.69 -4.66
CA LEU A 120 -18.83 8.29 -4.79
C LEU A 120 -17.78 7.37 -4.16
N PRO A 121 -18.17 6.14 -3.74
CA PRO A 121 -17.25 5.25 -3.04
C PRO A 121 -15.96 5.02 -3.84
N PRO A 122 -14.79 5.18 -3.22
CA PRO A 122 -13.50 5.15 -3.91
C PRO A 122 -13.18 3.76 -4.47
N GLU A 123 -12.44 3.72 -5.58
CA GLU A 123 -11.85 2.49 -6.12
C GLU A 123 -10.38 2.40 -5.73
N PRO A 124 -9.97 1.34 -5.02
CA PRO A 124 -8.56 1.13 -4.78
C PRO A 124 -7.84 0.73 -6.07
N ILE A 125 -6.66 1.29 -6.28
CA ILE A 125 -5.73 0.84 -7.29
C ILE A 125 -5.09 -0.45 -6.77
N ILE A 126 -5.31 -1.57 -7.47
CA ILE A 126 -4.90 -2.91 -7.02
C ILE A 126 -3.40 -2.98 -6.68
N THR A 127 -2.57 -2.24 -7.43
CA THR A 127 -1.11 -2.23 -7.27
C THR A 127 -0.60 -1.22 -6.23
N ARG A 128 -1.47 -0.42 -5.60
CA ARG A 128 -1.10 0.58 -4.58
C ARG A 128 -1.92 0.38 -3.31
N TRP A 129 -1.35 -0.36 -2.36
CA TRP A 129 -2.02 -0.75 -1.12
C TRP A 129 -2.49 0.43 -0.25
N GLY A 130 -1.84 1.59 -0.34
CA GLY A 130 -2.29 2.83 0.30
C GLY A 130 -3.72 3.21 -0.10
N THR A 131 -4.09 3.04 -1.37
CA THR A 131 -5.42 3.39 -1.87
C THR A 131 -6.54 2.48 -1.32
N TRP A 132 -6.22 1.22 -0.97
CA TRP A 132 -7.18 0.35 -0.30
C TRP A 132 -7.45 0.80 1.14
N LEU A 133 -6.41 1.24 1.85
CA LEU A 133 -6.56 1.79 3.20
C LEU A 133 -7.35 3.11 3.16
N GLU A 134 -7.09 3.99 2.19
CA GLU A 134 -7.90 5.20 1.98
C GLU A 134 -9.38 4.86 1.76
N ALA A 135 -9.66 3.87 0.93
CA ALA A 135 -11.03 3.40 0.70
C ALA A 135 -11.66 2.86 1.98
N ALA A 136 -10.96 2.02 2.74
CA ALA A 136 -11.44 1.49 4.01
C ALA A 136 -11.72 2.61 5.03
N ILE A 137 -10.83 3.60 5.12
CA ILE A 137 -10.98 4.78 6.00
C ILE A 137 -12.18 5.62 5.57
N PHE A 138 -12.41 5.79 4.26
CA PHE A 138 -13.61 6.45 3.74
C PHE A 138 -14.89 5.78 4.24
N TYR A 139 -14.99 4.45 4.16
CA TYR A 139 -16.15 3.73 4.69
C TYR A 139 -16.24 3.86 6.20
N ALA A 140 -15.13 3.77 6.94
CA ALA A 140 -15.12 3.92 8.40
C ALA A 140 -15.58 5.33 8.85
N ASN A 141 -15.28 6.37 8.07
CA ASN A 141 -15.70 7.74 8.35
C ASN A 141 -17.17 8.01 7.98
N ASN A 142 -17.71 7.25 7.04
CA ASN A 142 -19.05 7.48 6.48
C ASN A 142 -20.02 6.32 6.73
N TYR A 143 -19.69 5.41 7.65
CA TYR A 143 -20.34 4.10 7.76
C TYR A 143 -21.87 4.21 7.90
N GLU A 144 -22.36 5.03 8.83
CA GLU A 144 -23.80 5.18 9.07
C GLU A 144 -24.55 5.73 7.85
N LYS A 145 -23.99 6.78 7.22
CA LYS A 145 -24.59 7.37 6.01
C LYS A 145 -24.57 6.39 4.85
N PHE A 146 -23.46 5.68 4.66
CA PHE A 146 -23.33 4.67 3.61
C PHE A 146 -24.29 3.49 3.83
N ALA A 147 -24.43 3.02 5.07
CA ALA A 147 -25.39 1.99 5.43
C ALA A 147 -26.84 2.45 5.15
N ALA A 148 -27.18 3.70 5.47
CA ALA A 148 -28.48 4.28 5.12
C ALA A 148 -28.73 4.30 3.60
N VAL A 149 -27.72 4.64 2.79
CA VAL A 149 -27.82 4.54 1.32
C VAL A 149 -28.10 3.11 0.90
N VAL A 150 -27.29 2.15 1.35
CA VAL A 150 -27.41 0.73 0.97
C VAL A 150 -28.78 0.15 1.33
N ARG A 151 -29.34 0.53 2.48
CA ARG A 151 -30.69 0.09 2.90
C ARG A 151 -31.81 0.60 1.97
N ARG A 152 -31.63 1.77 1.35
CA ARG A 152 -32.59 2.33 0.38
C ARG A 152 -32.46 1.77 -1.03
N LEU A 153 -31.41 1.02 -1.35
CA LEU A 153 -31.23 0.44 -2.67
C LEU A 153 -32.15 -0.78 -2.86
N GLU A 154 -32.63 -0.99 -4.08
CA GLU A 154 -33.35 -2.20 -4.47
C GLU A 154 -32.39 -3.39 -4.64
N ASP A 155 -32.88 -4.62 -4.46
CA ASP A 155 -32.08 -5.85 -4.61
C ASP A 155 -31.90 -6.27 -6.08
N ASP A 156 -31.61 -5.29 -6.94
CA ASP A 156 -31.54 -5.40 -8.40
C ASP A 156 -30.18 -5.91 -8.90
N ALA A 157 -29.14 -5.89 -8.05
CA ALA A 157 -27.81 -6.34 -8.39
C ALA A 157 -27.17 -7.16 -7.27
N GLU A 158 -26.34 -8.12 -7.66
CA GLU A 158 -25.59 -8.98 -6.73
C GLU A 158 -24.66 -8.19 -5.80
N SER A 159 -24.09 -7.08 -6.28
CA SER A 159 -23.28 -6.18 -5.46
C SER A 159 -24.10 -5.51 -4.36
N VAL A 160 -25.35 -5.12 -4.63
CA VAL A 160 -26.24 -4.51 -3.64
C VAL A 160 -26.66 -5.52 -2.58
N LYS A 161 -27.07 -6.73 -2.99
CA LYS A 161 -27.42 -7.81 -2.06
C LYS A 161 -26.27 -8.12 -1.10
N LYS A 162 -25.04 -8.21 -1.62
CA LYS A 162 -23.83 -8.39 -0.80
C LYS A 162 -23.58 -7.22 0.14
N LEU A 163 -23.75 -5.98 -0.32
CA LEU A 163 -23.59 -4.81 0.55
C LEU A 163 -24.60 -4.81 1.69
N LYS A 164 -25.87 -5.14 1.44
CA LYS A 164 -26.90 -5.23 2.48
C LYS A 164 -26.54 -6.24 3.58
N LEU A 165 -25.99 -7.40 3.20
CA LEU A 165 -25.49 -8.37 4.19
C LEU A 165 -24.30 -7.81 4.97
N LEU A 166 -23.31 -7.23 4.28
CA LEU A 166 -22.08 -6.71 4.89
C LEU A 166 -22.32 -5.56 5.87
N ILE A 167 -23.30 -4.68 5.61
CA ILE A 167 -23.60 -3.56 6.53
C ILE A 167 -24.29 -4.03 7.81
N GLU A 168 -24.88 -5.21 7.86
CA GLU A 168 -25.49 -5.75 9.09
C GLU A 168 -24.49 -6.63 9.89
N GLU A 169 -23.35 -6.97 9.31
CA GLU A 169 -22.30 -7.75 9.96
C GLU A 169 -21.49 -6.90 10.97
N ARG A 170 -21.64 -7.19 12.27
CA ARG A 170 -20.84 -6.56 13.34
C ARG A 170 -19.33 -6.75 13.15
N SER A 171 -18.90 -7.85 12.55
CA SER A 171 -17.49 -8.10 12.20
C SER A 171 -16.93 -7.01 11.27
N VAL A 172 -17.70 -6.56 10.28
CA VAL A 172 -17.29 -5.51 9.34
C VAL A 172 -17.11 -4.17 10.07
N GLN A 173 -18.02 -3.83 10.98
CA GLN A 173 -17.89 -2.63 11.83
C GLN A 173 -16.62 -2.67 12.68
N ASN A 174 -16.37 -3.81 13.34
CA ASN A 174 -15.16 -4.00 14.16
C ASN A 174 -13.87 -3.89 13.33
N GLU A 175 -13.88 -4.42 12.10
CA GLU A 175 -12.76 -4.28 11.15
C GLU A 175 -12.54 -2.82 10.73
N LEU A 176 -13.60 -2.07 10.40
CA LEU A 176 -13.51 -0.64 10.07
C LEU A 176 -12.97 0.19 11.24
N ILE A 177 -13.44 -0.09 12.47
CA ILE A 177 -12.94 0.56 13.70
C ILE A 177 -11.46 0.25 13.90
N PHE A 178 -11.04 -1.00 13.71
CA PHE A 178 -9.64 -1.39 13.80
C PHE A 178 -8.77 -0.61 12.80
N ILE A 179 -9.17 -0.55 11.52
CA ILE A 179 -8.43 0.17 10.48
C ILE A 179 -8.36 1.67 10.82
N LYS A 180 -9.49 2.30 11.17
CA LYS A 180 -9.55 3.72 11.49
C LYS A 180 -8.73 4.08 12.73
N THR A 181 -8.73 3.22 13.75
CA THR A 181 -8.03 3.50 15.01
C THR A 181 -6.53 3.27 14.89
N HIS A 182 -6.11 2.21 14.18
CA HIS A 182 -4.73 1.75 14.23
C HIS A 182 -3.94 1.93 12.93
N LEU A 183 -4.59 2.19 11.80
CA LEU A 183 -3.93 2.21 10.49
C LEU A 183 -4.24 3.48 9.67
N CYS A 184 -4.97 4.45 10.24
CA CYS A 184 -5.37 5.66 9.52
C CYS A 184 -4.19 6.55 9.09
N PHE A 185 -3.05 6.46 9.78
CA PHE A 185 -1.84 7.20 9.44
C PHE A 185 -1.09 6.61 8.24
N LEU A 186 -1.32 5.32 7.93
CA LEU A 186 -0.50 4.55 7.02
C LEU A 186 -0.59 5.02 5.55
N PRO A 187 -1.75 5.42 5.00
CA PRO A 187 -1.81 5.96 3.64
C PRO A 187 -0.94 7.19 3.42
N GLU A 188 -0.95 8.13 4.37
CA GLU A 188 -0.18 9.36 4.26
C GLU A 188 1.33 9.07 4.31
N CYS A 189 1.76 8.16 5.19
CA CYS A 189 3.15 7.70 5.22
C CYS A 189 3.56 7.02 3.90
N LEU A 190 2.71 6.17 3.34
CA LEU A 190 2.98 5.52 2.04
C LEU A 190 3.11 6.56 0.92
N LYS A 191 2.20 7.54 0.87
CA LYS A 191 2.23 8.63 -0.12
C LYS A 191 3.50 9.47 0.00
N GLN A 192 3.94 9.76 1.22
CA GLN A 192 5.19 10.47 1.49
C GLN A 192 6.41 9.67 1.00
N LEU A 193 6.45 8.37 1.30
CA LEU A 193 7.53 7.47 0.85
C LEU A 193 7.51 7.20 -0.67
N GLU A 194 6.36 7.37 -1.33
CA GLU A 194 6.22 7.26 -2.79
C GLU A 194 6.65 8.54 -3.53
N ASN A 195 6.69 9.69 -2.85
CA ASN A 195 7.07 10.97 -3.47
C ASN A 195 8.58 11.05 -3.71
N GLN A 196 8.96 11.58 -4.88
CA GLN A 196 10.36 11.90 -5.19
C GLN A 196 10.77 13.19 -4.48
N GLY A 197 12.05 13.28 -4.08
CA GLY A 197 12.60 14.49 -3.48
C GLY A 197 12.53 14.55 -1.94
N MET A 198 12.18 13.45 -1.28
CA MET A 198 12.32 13.32 0.17
C MET A 198 13.78 13.01 0.54
N SER A 199 14.27 13.61 1.64
CA SER A 199 15.59 13.29 2.19
C SER A 199 15.61 11.85 2.74
N LEU A 200 16.81 11.27 2.88
CA LEU A 200 16.93 9.96 3.51
C LEU A 200 16.52 10.02 4.99
N TYR A 201 16.90 11.09 5.69
CA TYR A 201 16.57 11.27 7.10
C TYR A 201 15.07 11.24 7.33
N ASP A 202 14.32 12.02 6.54
CA ASP A 202 12.85 12.07 6.64
C ASP A 202 12.23 10.71 6.30
N SER A 203 12.75 10.05 5.26
CA SER A 203 12.27 8.71 4.86
C SER A 203 12.47 7.68 5.97
N ILE A 204 13.66 7.65 6.60
CA ILE A 204 13.96 6.75 7.71
C ILE A 204 13.10 7.10 8.93
N SER A 205 12.94 8.39 9.23
CA SER A 205 12.09 8.87 10.33
C SER A 205 10.65 8.39 10.19
N ILE A 206 10.06 8.51 8.99
CA ILE A 206 8.72 7.98 8.70
C ILE A 206 8.66 6.47 8.91
N VAL A 207 9.64 5.72 8.41
CA VAL A 207 9.67 4.26 8.58
C VAL A 207 9.76 3.87 10.06
N GLN A 208 10.58 4.57 10.84
CA GLN A 208 10.69 4.33 12.28
C GLN A 208 9.40 4.69 13.04
N ASP A 209 8.76 5.81 12.69
CA ASP A 209 7.47 6.20 13.27
C ASP A 209 6.38 5.15 12.97
N VAL A 210 6.29 4.69 11.72
CA VAL A 210 5.39 3.61 11.30
C VAL A 210 5.66 2.33 12.09
N LYS A 211 6.92 1.90 12.19
CA LYS A 211 7.33 0.72 12.99
C LYS A 211 6.87 0.88 14.45
N SER A 212 7.12 2.05 15.05
CA SER A 212 6.75 2.32 16.45
C SER A 212 5.23 2.25 16.69
N LYS A 213 4.43 2.82 15.77
CA LYS A 213 2.97 2.81 15.85
C LYS A 213 2.40 1.40 15.71
N ILE A 214 2.93 0.59 14.78
CA ILE A 214 2.50 -0.80 14.58
C ILE A 214 2.85 -1.67 15.79
N ILE A 215 4.04 -1.50 16.38
CA ILE A 215 4.47 -2.23 17.58
C ILE A 215 3.55 -1.95 18.78
N ARG A 216 2.88 -0.80 18.82
CA ARG A 216 1.92 -0.46 19.89
C ARG A 216 0.52 -1.03 19.67
N ILE A 217 0.21 -1.59 18.50
CA ILE A 217 -1.11 -2.19 18.24
C ILE A 217 -1.28 -3.44 19.11
N PRO A 218 -2.33 -3.50 19.96
CA PRO A 218 -2.58 -4.65 20.82
C PRO A 218 -3.28 -5.81 20.07
N GLY A 219 -3.31 -6.98 20.72
CA GLY A 219 -4.06 -8.15 20.26
C GLY A 219 -3.43 -8.92 19.09
N GLU A 220 -4.11 -9.98 18.65
CA GLU A 220 -3.62 -10.90 17.62
C GLU A 220 -3.41 -10.24 16.25
N LYS A 221 -4.30 -9.30 15.87
CA LYS A 221 -4.11 -8.52 14.64
C LYS A 221 -2.83 -7.69 14.70
N GLY A 222 -2.56 -7.04 15.84
CA GLY A 222 -1.31 -6.32 16.07
C GLY A 222 -0.08 -7.22 15.97
N LYS A 223 -0.10 -8.41 16.59
CA LYS A 223 1.00 -9.38 16.50
C LYS A 223 1.30 -9.80 15.06
N ARG A 224 0.26 -10.06 14.25
CA ARG A 224 0.42 -10.44 12.83
C ARG A 224 0.94 -9.31 11.96
N LEU A 225 0.63 -8.05 12.27
CA LEU A 225 1.21 -6.89 11.58
C LEU A 225 2.69 -6.71 11.95
N LYS A 226 3.04 -6.87 13.23
CA LYS A 226 4.43 -6.75 13.72
C LYS A 226 5.37 -7.76 13.07
N SER A 227 4.95 -9.02 12.94
CA SER A 227 5.79 -10.06 12.32
C SER A 227 6.14 -9.79 10.85
N LYS A 228 5.48 -8.84 10.19
CA LYS A 228 5.79 -8.41 8.82
C LYS A 228 6.77 -7.25 8.73
N LEU A 229 7.05 -6.57 9.84
CA LEU A 229 8.10 -5.56 9.93
C LEU A 229 9.49 -6.19 10.15
N ASP A 230 9.55 -7.38 10.75
CA ASP A 230 10.80 -8.07 11.11
C ASP A 230 11.35 -9.00 10.00
N ASN A 231 10.54 -9.26 8.96
CA ASN A 231 10.87 -10.11 7.78
C ASN A 231 11.05 -9.25 6.53
#